data_AF-A0A820MLU7-F1
#
_entry.id   AF-A0A820MLU7-F1
#
_cell.length_a   1.000
_cell.length_b   1.000
_cell.length_c   1.000
_cell.angle_alpha   90.00
_cell.angle_beta   90.00
_cell.angle_gamma   90.00
#
_symmetry.space_group_name_H-M   'P 1'
#
loop_
_entity.id
_entity.type
_entity.pdbx_description
1 polymer ?
#
loop_
_entity_poly.entity_id
_entity_poly.type
_entity_poly.pdbx_seq_one_letter_code
_entity_poly.pdbx_strand_id
1 'polypeptide(L)'
;MSINSFSFGGANIHAVLEANSNRKENENLSRNEIRLAFACARTIDGCENIPKNLKKYENNIELQALITENSFHPSHTHPYRGFTLLNSSIIVKKCNNERRPIWFVFSGMGTQWSGMGCDLI
;
A
#
# COMPACT_ATOMS: atom_id res chain seq x y z
N MET A 1 -18.13 -9.96 21.66
CA MET A 1 -18.15 -11.29 21.02
C MET A 1 -17.36 -12.24 21.91
N SER A 2 -17.81 -13.48 22.10
CA SER A 2 -17.06 -14.43 22.93
C SER A 2 -16.84 -15.74 22.18
N ILE A 3 -15.67 -16.35 22.36
CA ILE A 3 -15.25 -17.57 21.67
C ILE A 3 -14.91 -18.63 22.72
N ASN A 4 -15.46 -19.82 22.55
CA ASN A 4 -15.18 -21.00 23.38
C ASN A 4 -14.36 -22.02 22.60
N SER A 5 -13.39 -22.65 23.27
CA SER A 5 -12.67 -23.82 22.76
C SER A 5 -12.57 -24.89 23.84
N PHE A 6 -12.99 -26.11 23.50
CA PHE A 6 -13.01 -27.27 24.38
C PHE A 6 -12.15 -28.37 23.77
N SER A 7 -11.16 -28.86 24.51
CA SER A 7 -10.28 -29.93 24.07
C SER A 7 -10.69 -31.26 24.70
N PHE A 8 -10.50 -32.35 23.96
CA PHE A 8 -10.79 -33.71 24.43
C PHE A 8 -10.05 -34.08 25.73
N GLY A 9 -8.89 -33.46 26.00
CA GLY A 9 -8.13 -33.63 27.25
C GLY A 9 -8.66 -32.85 28.46
N GLY A 10 -9.84 -32.22 28.37
CA GLY A 10 -10.49 -31.51 29.48
C GLY A 10 -10.07 -30.06 29.68
N ALA A 11 -9.23 -29.50 28.79
CA ALA A 11 -8.86 -28.09 28.80
C ALA A 11 -9.91 -27.24 28.08
N ASN A 12 -10.42 -26.22 28.77
CA ASN A 12 -11.46 -25.31 28.28
C ASN A 12 -10.94 -23.88 28.31
N ILE A 13 -11.04 -23.17 27.18
CA ILE A 13 -10.58 -21.79 27.02
C ILE A 13 -11.76 -20.93 26.57
N HIS A 14 -11.89 -19.75 27.18
CA HIS A 14 -12.86 -18.73 26.79
C HIS A 14 -12.12 -17.42 26.50
N ALA A 15 -12.47 -16.76 25.39
CA ALA A 15 -11.99 -15.44 25.06
C ALA A 15 -13.17 -14.49 24.86
N VAL A 16 -13.11 -13.32 25.49
CA VAL A 16 -14.06 -12.22 25.30
C VAL A 16 -13.38 -11.12 24.49
N LEU A 17 -14.04 -10.68 23.43
CA LEU A 17 -13.57 -9.69 22.47
C LEU A 17 -14.55 -8.52 22.45
N GLU A 18 -14.03 -7.31 22.61
CA GLU A 18 -14.76 -6.09 22.36
C GLU A 18 -14.56 -5.66 20.91
N ALA A 19 -15.65 -5.32 20.22
CA ALA A 19 -15.57 -4.85 18.84
C ALA A 19 -15.12 -3.40 18.81
N ASN A 20 -14.21 -3.07 17.88
CA ASN A 20 -13.80 -1.68 17.68
C ASN A 20 -14.99 -0.86 17.14
N SER A 21 -15.46 0.11 17.92
CA SER A 21 -16.57 1.00 17.57
C SER A 21 -16.15 2.19 16.70
N ASN A 22 -14.84 2.41 16.51
CA ASN A 22 -14.32 3.51 15.70
C ASN A 22 -14.51 3.24 14.20
N ARG A 23 -15.71 3.45 13.67
CA ARG A 23 -15.92 3.70 12.25
C ARG A 23 -15.63 5.17 11.97
N LYS A 24 -14.39 5.47 11.62
CA LYS A 24 -14.04 6.80 11.11
C LYS A 24 -14.61 6.97 9.71
N GLU A 25 -15.74 7.66 9.57
CA GLU A 25 -16.07 8.40 8.36
C GLU A 25 -15.17 9.64 8.35
N ASN A 26 -13.89 9.46 8.02
CA ASN A 26 -13.02 10.62 7.85
C ASN A 26 -13.53 11.37 6.61
N GLU A 27 -14.08 12.57 6.82
CA GLU A 27 -14.21 13.58 5.76
C GLU A 27 -12.80 13.89 5.28
N ASN A 28 -12.39 13.17 4.24
CA ASN A 28 -11.01 13.20 3.76
C ASN A 28 -10.83 14.45 2.90
N LEU A 29 -10.18 15.46 3.47
CA LEU A 29 -9.79 16.70 2.76
C LEU A 29 -8.96 16.39 1.49
N SER A 30 -8.18 15.30 1.49
CA SER A 30 -7.35 14.87 0.36
C SER A 30 -8.08 13.93 -0.62
N ARG A 31 -9.41 13.79 -0.57
CA ARG A 31 -10.14 12.83 -1.42
C ARG A 31 -9.93 13.08 -2.92
N ASN A 32 -9.68 14.33 -3.31
CA ASN A 32 -9.43 14.73 -4.68
C ASN A 32 -7.93 14.74 -5.06
N GLU A 33 -7.02 14.41 -4.14
CA GLU A 33 -5.59 14.38 -4.43
C GLU A 33 -5.19 13.11 -5.17
N ILE A 34 -4.20 13.23 -6.06
CA ILE A 34 -3.59 12.08 -6.73
C ILE A 34 -2.77 11.32 -5.71
N ARG A 35 -3.07 10.02 -5.55
CA ARG A 35 -2.41 9.15 -4.59
C ARG A 35 -1.68 8.00 -5.27
N LEU A 36 -0.50 7.71 -4.76
CA LEU A 36 0.36 6.60 -5.19
C LEU A 36 0.27 5.47 -4.17
N ALA A 37 -0.11 4.28 -4.62
CA ALA A 37 -0.12 3.07 -3.79
C ALA A 37 0.88 2.05 -4.33
N PHE A 38 1.57 1.38 -3.42
CA PHE A 38 2.59 0.38 -3.73
C PHE A 38 2.11 -1.03 -3.38
N ALA A 39 2.65 -2.02 -4.10
CA ALA A 39 2.42 -3.43 -3.86
C ALA A 39 3.70 -4.23 -4.07
N CYS A 40 3.85 -5.32 -3.32
CA CYS A 40 4.87 -6.33 -3.57
C CYS A 40 4.29 -7.73 -3.44
N ALA A 41 4.82 -8.69 -4.19
CA ALA A 41 4.37 -10.08 -4.12
C ALA A 41 5.47 -11.06 -4.55
N ARG A 42 5.22 -12.34 -4.26
CA ARG A 42 6.03 -13.48 -4.73
C ARG A 42 5.73 -13.89 -6.18
N THR A 43 4.53 -13.58 -6.67
CA THR A 43 4.07 -13.88 -8.03
C THR A 43 3.61 -12.61 -8.73
N ILE A 44 3.63 -12.62 -10.06
CA ILE A 44 3.13 -11.50 -10.87
C ILE A 44 1.65 -11.24 -10.60
N ASP A 45 0.83 -12.31 -10.58
CA ASP A 45 -0.60 -12.22 -10.32
C ASP A 45 -0.91 -11.62 -8.95
N GLY A 46 -0.15 -11.99 -7.92
CA GLY A 46 -0.30 -11.42 -6.59
C GLY A 46 -0.03 -9.91 -6.60
N CYS A 47 1.00 -9.48 -7.33
CA CYS A 47 1.40 -8.08 -7.42
C CYS A 47 0.41 -7.24 -8.24
N GLU A 48 -0.27 -7.85 -9.21
CA GLU A 48 -1.34 -7.19 -9.97
C GLU A 48 -2.66 -7.12 -9.21
N ASN A 49 -2.99 -8.15 -8.43
CA ASN A 49 -4.27 -8.25 -7.75
C ASN A 49 -4.38 -7.27 -6.56
N ILE A 50 -3.28 -6.95 -5.88
CA ILE A 50 -3.29 -5.99 -4.76
C ILE A 50 -3.77 -4.60 -5.24
N PRO A 51 -3.15 -3.95 -6.26
CA PRO A 51 -3.63 -2.68 -6.82
C PRO A 51 -5.04 -2.76 -7.42
N LYS A 52 -5.39 -3.88 -8.09
CA LYS A 52 -6.75 -4.09 -8.63
C LYS A 52 -7.81 -4.06 -7.52
N ASN A 53 -7.53 -4.63 -6.35
CA ASN A 53 -8.45 -4.59 -5.21
C ASN A 53 -8.45 -3.23 -4.50
N LEU A 54 -7.31 -2.55 -4.44
CA LEU A 54 -7.21 -1.18 -3.91
C LEU A 54 -8.12 -0.21 -4.65
N LYS A 55 -8.29 -0.35 -5.97
CA LYS A 55 -9.23 0.47 -6.75
C LYS A 55 -10.68 0.36 -6.27
N LYS A 56 -11.10 -0.80 -5.74
CA LYS A 56 -12.45 -0.97 -5.17
C LYS A 56 -12.65 -0.14 -3.89
N TYR A 57 -11.56 0.25 -3.25
CA TYR A 57 -11.51 1.00 -1.99
C TYR A 57 -10.71 2.30 -2.17
N GLU A 58 -10.87 2.97 -3.31
CA GLU A 58 -10.14 4.20 -3.66
C GLU A 58 -10.30 5.34 -2.63
N ASN A 59 -11.41 5.34 -1.90
CA ASN A 59 -11.73 6.35 -0.90
C ASN A 59 -11.17 6.01 0.50
N ASN A 60 -10.65 4.79 0.70
CA ASN A 60 -10.13 4.33 1.98
C ASN A 60 -8.62 4.56 2.09
N ILE A 61 -8.25 5.70 2.68
CA ILE A 61 -6.85 6.09 2.90
C ILE A 61 -6.12 5.12 3.82
N GLU A 62 -6.76 4.71 4.92
CA GLU A 62 -6.15 3.84 5.92
C GLU A 62 -5.74 2.50 5.32
N LEU A 63 -6.60 1.94 4.46
CA LEU A 63 -6.28 0.72 3.73
C LEU A 63 -5.11 0.91 2.75
N GLN A 64 -5.07 2.06 2.06
CA GLN A 64 -3.99 2.39 1.13
C GLN A 64 -2.65 2.55 1.85
N ALA A 65 -2.65 3.22 3.00
CA ALA A 65 -1.48 3.38 3.86
C ALA A 65 -1.00 2.02 4.38
N LEU A 66 -1.90 1.21 4.92
CA LEU A 66 -1.58 -0.13 5.43
C LEU A 66 -0.96 -1.03 4.36
N ILE A 67 -1.54 -1.06 3.16
CA ILE A 67 -1.02 -1.88 2.05
C ILE A 67 0.34 -1.35 1.58
N THR A 68 0.48 -0.02 1.50
CA THR A 68 1.74 0.62 1.12
C THR A 68 2.86 0.28 2.10
N GLU A 69 2.62 0.39 3.40
CA GLU A 69 3.60 0.02 4.42
C GLU A 69 3.96 -1.47 4.37
N ASN A 70 2.96 -2.32 4.15
CA ASN A 70 3.19 -3.76 4.00
C ASN A 70 4.04 -4.10 2.75
N SER A 71 4.10 -3.22 1.75
CA SER A 71 4.88 -3.45 0.53
C SER A 71 6.41 -3.33 0.71
N PHE A 72 6.88 -2.88 1.89
CA PHE A 72 8.30 -2.63 2.17
C PHE A 72 9.09 -3.90 2.53
N HIS A 73 8.83 -4.99 1.81
CA HIS A 73 9.62 -6.20 1.92
C HIS A 73 10.87 -6.17 1.02
N PRO A 74 11.96 -6.85 1.42
CA PRO A 74 13.14 -7.00 0.56
C PRO A 74 12.81 -7.75 -0.74
N SER A 75 13.40 -7.31 -1.85
CA SER A 75 13.16 -7.88 -3.19
C SER A 75 13.49 -9.38 -3.30
N HIS A 76 14.39 -9.90 -2.44
CA HIS A 76 14.71 -11.34 -2.44
C HIS A 76 13.56 -12.22 -1.92
N THR A 77 12.71 -11.69 -1.05
CA THR A 77 11.49 -12.40 -0.58
C THR A 77 10.30 -12.13 -1.48
N HIS A 78 10.18 -10.89 -1.99
CA HIS A 78 9.07 -10.42 -2.81
C HIS A 78 9.63 -9.76 -4.08
N PRO A 79 9.99 -10.56 -5.10
CA PRO A 79 10.68 -10.06 -6.29
C PRO A 79 9.78 -9.26 -7.22
N TYR A 80 8.46 -9.35 -7.12
CA TYR A 80 7.55 -8.55 -7.93
C TYR A 80 7.15 -7.30 -7.16
N ARG A 81 7.32 -6.13 -7.78
CA ARG A 81 6.86 -4.85 -7.26
C ARG A 81 5.93 -4.19 -8.26
N GLY A 82 4.92 -3.51 -7.73
CA GLY A 82 3.96 -2.79 -8.53
C GLY A 82 3.58 -1.47 -7.87
N PHE A 83 3.13 -0.54 -8.69
CA PHE A 83 2.56 0.70 -8.22
C PHE A 83 1.36 1.07 -9.07
N THR A 84 0.46 1.86 -8.49
CA THR A 84 -0.68 2.43 -9.19
C THR A 84 -0.91 3.84 -8.69
N LEU A 85 -1.20 4.75 -9.61
CA LEU A 85 -1.91 5.97 -9.26
C LEU A 85 -3.38 5.58 -9.16
N LEU A 86 -4.03 5.91 -8.05
CA LEU A 86 -5.48 5.72 -7.90
C LEU A 86 -6.16 6.49 -9.04
N ASN A 87 -6.80 5.78 -9.97
CA ASN A 87 -7.36 6.22 -11.27
C ASN A 87 -6.51 6.00 -12.54
N SER A 88 -5.31 5.39 -12.45
CA SER A 88 -4.45 5.11 -13.61
C SER A 88 -4.18 3.62 -13.84
N SER A 89 -3.33 3.31 -14.82
CA SER A 89 -2.84 1.97 -15.10
C SER A 89 -1.99 1.44 -13.95
N ILE A 90 -1.92 0.11 -13.86
CA ILE A 90 -1.11 -0.61 -12.88
C ILE A 90 0.17 -1.01 -13.59
N ILE A 91 1.32 -0.72 -13.00
CA ILE A 91 2.62 -1.11 -13.54
C ILE A 91 3.23 -2.12 -12.58
N VAL A 92 3.58 -3.30 -13.08
CA VAL A 92 4.23 -4.38 -12.32
C VAL A 92 5.54 -4.75 -12.98
N LYS A 93 6.59 -4.93 -12.18
CA LYS A 93 7.92 -5.32 -12.66
C LYS A 93 8.59 -6.27 -11.67
N LYS A 94 9.37 -7.20 -12.21
CA LYS A 94 10.29 -8.02 -11.43
C LYS A 94 11.55 -7.21 -11.08
N CYS A 95 11.87 -7.12 -9.80
CA CYS A 95 13.07 -6.50 -9.28
C CYS A 95 14.16 -7.54 -9.07
N ASN A 96 15.40 -7.16 -9.38
CA ASN A 96 16.58 -7.97 -9.05
C ASN A 96 16.94 -7.78 -7.57
N ASN A 97 17.69 -8.74 -7.02
CA ASN A 97 18.05 -8.77 -5.59
C ASN A 97 19.29 -7.92 -5.24
N GLU A 98 19.86 -7.24 -6.22
CA GLU A 98 21.04 -6.39 -6.03
C GLU A 98 20.68 -5.12 -5.27
N ARG A 99 21.53 -4.75 -4.30
CA ARG A 99 21.42 -3.46 -3.61
C ARG A 99 21.79 -2.34 -4.59
N ARG A 100 20.87 -1.40 -4.80
CA ARG A 100 21.04 -0.28 -5.72
C ARG A 100 21.38 0.99 -4.93
N PRO A 101 22.55 1.62 -5.15
CA PRO A 101 22.83 2.93 -4.57
C PRO A 101 21.88 3.98 -5.15
N ILE A 102 21.47 4.93 -4.33
CA ILE A 102 20.63 6.06 -4.74
C ILE A 102 21.54 7.26 -4.96
N TRP A 103 21.45 7.86 -6.14
CA TRP A 103 22.23 9.04 -6.53
C TRP A 103 21.30 10.22 -6.74
N PHE A 104 21.64 11.37 -6.14
CA PHE A 104 20.95 12.62 -6.35
C PHE A 104 21.77 13.45 -7.35
N VAL A 105 21.15 13.83 -8.47
CA VAL A 105 21.78 14.63 -9.53
C VAL A 105 20.99 15.92 -9.65
N PHE A 106 21.66 17.05 -9.40
CA PHE A 106 21.04 18.38 -9.47
C PHE A 106 21.40 19.02 -10.80
N SER A 107 20.41 19.15 -11.68
CA SER A 107 20.58 19.84 -12.95
C SER A 107 20.82 21.33 -12.74
N GLY A 108 21.64 21.93 -13.60
CA GLY A 108 21.97 23.35 -13.54
C GLY A 108 20.96 24.26 -14.23
N MET A 109 21.46 25.42 -14.63
CA MET A 109 20.72 26.45 -15.37
C MET A 109 20.20 25.92 -16.73
N GLY A 110 19.01 26.34 -17.14
CA GLY A 110 18.37 25.93 -18.40
C GLY A 110 17.21 24.93 -18.23
N THR A 111 16.97 24.44 -17.01
CA THR A 111 15.84 23.55 -16.68
C THR A 111 14.56 24.30 -16.28
N GLN A 112 14.63 25.63 -16.16
CA GLN A 112 13.48 26.46 -15.80
C GLN A 112 12.45 26.57 -16.94
N TRP A 113 11.17 26.60 -16.60
CA TRP A 113 10.06 26.89 -17.52
C TRP A 113 8.94 27.66 -16.80
N SER A 114 8.12 28.38 -17.55
CA SER A 114 7.05 29.22 -16.99
C SER A 114 5.98 28.37 -16.31
N GLY A 115 5.77 28.56 -15.01
CA GLY A 115 4.81 27.78 -14.23
C GLY A 115 5.37 26.46 -13.65
N MET A 116 6.69 26.26 -13.70
CA MET A 116 7.30 25.10 -13.06
C MET A 116 6.92 25.00 -11.57
N GLY A 117 6.46 23.83 -11.14
CA GLY A 117 6.12 23.56 -9.74
C GLY A 117 4.73 24.02 -9.29
N CYS A 118 3.94 24.70 -10.12
CA CYS A 118 2.58 25.12 -9.75
C CYS A 118 1.67 23.95 -9.34
N ASP A 119 1.80 22.79 -10.00
CA ASP A 119 1.01 21.59 -9.71
C ASP A 119 1.49 20.81 -8.47
N LEU A 120 2.60 21.22 -7.85
CA LEU A 120 3.20 20.60 -6.66
C LEU A 120 2.95 21.40 -5.36
N ILE A 121 2.17 22.49 -5.45
CA ILE A 121 1.76 23.37 -4.34
C ILE A 121 0.39 22.93 -3.83
#